data_AF-A0A2J7QDR0-F1
#
_entry.id   AF-A0A2J7QDR0-F1
#
_cell.length_a   1.000
_cell.length_b   1.000
_cell.length_c   1.000
_cell.angle_alpha   90.00
_cell.angle_beta   90.00
_cell.angle_gamma   90.00
#
_symmetry.space_group_name_H-M   'P 1'
#
loop_
_entity.id
_entity.type
_entity.pdbx_description
1 polymer ?
#
loop_
_entity_poly.entity_id
_entity_poly.type
_entity_poly.pdbx_seq_one_letter_code
_entity_poly.pdbx_strand_id
1 'polypeptide(L)'
;MSSNDQGNKIHHRTDATLEQFWKAVDIWNTSAHVVNRRLCGVICLFIGRILNSDVDHDVIVSKIRDASIPSVTSMEDDYILKTLEAAGIKTRKDNNISEMGVYICIKKLLPRNSDKFQPCLELVIIDKLQNVALFSGLQEDYEQPCLTPNFTYSFCYNEEKNQIILVINNESRACITSVAWIKDQLFPKIIKWAETAVIEDRSNRLVTSSLNLVNIAKYNKLYQQLKKKYGLQMVQMWPENTDPLKFVYEDVAIAAYLLLLWEHERLQRKTQNAYQTFVDLGCGNGLLVHILTSEGHQGIGLDVRKRKIWDFYPSNTKLQELLSHR
;
A
#
# COMPACT_ATOMS: atom_id res chain seq x y z
N MET A 1 -32.97 12.66 16.49
CA MET A 1 -31.99 12.19 17.50
C MET A 1 -32.44 10.82 18.00
N SER A 2 -32.02 9.76 17.32
CA SER A 2 -32.31 8.37 17.74
C SER A 2 -31.08 7.78 18.44
N SER A 3 -31.31 7.23 19.62
CA SER A 3 -30.39 6.74 20.63
C SER A 3 -29.59 5.46 20.28
N ASN A 4 -29.33 5.18 19.00
CA ASN A 4 -28.50 4.05 18.53
C ASN A 4 -27.08 4.46 18.07
N ASP A 5 -26.72 5.74 18.17
CA ASP A 5 -25.56 6.31 17.46
C ASP A 5 -24.23 6.25 18.24
N GLN A 6 -24.23 5.73 19.48
CA GLN A 6 -23.04 5.71 20.35
C GLN A 6 -22.12 4.48 20.14
N GLY A 7 -22.59 3.39 19.51
CA GLY A 7 -21.78 2.18 19.31
C GLY A 7 -20.78 2.27 18.13
N ASN A 8 -21.04 3.17 17.19
CA ASN A 8 -20.33 3.27 15.91
C ASN A 8 -19.21 4.33 15.90
N LYS A 9 -19.06 5.10 16.99
CA LYS A 9 -18.11 6.20 17.10
C LYS A 9 -17.13 5.94 18.24
N ILE A 10 -15.85 6.03 17.95
CA ILE A 10 -14.79 5.91 18.96
C ILE A 10 -14.05 7.24 19.02
N HIS A 11 -14.08 7.85 20.20
CA HIS A 11 -13.46 9.13 20.47
C HIS A 11 -12.11 8.93 21.12
N HIS A 12 -11.09 9.64 20.63
CA HIS A 12 -9.79 9.72 21.25
C HIS A 12 -9.40 11.18 21.44
N ARG A 13 -9.14 11.59 22.68
CA ARG A 13 -8.57 12.91 22.97
C ARG A 13 -7.11 12.91 22.56
N THR A 14 -6.67 13.91 21.82
CA THR A 14 -5.32 13.99 21.28
C THR A 14 -4.70 15.37 21.55
N ASP A 15 -3.38 15.42 21.54
CA ASP A 15 -2.62 16.67 21.54
C ASP A 15 -2.22 17.12 20.11
N ALA A 16 -2.55 16.32 19.09
CA ALA A 16 -2.27 16.64 17.70
C ALA A 16 -3.13 17.82 17.19
N THR A 17 -2.56 18.65 16.31
CA THR A 17 -3.30 19.71 15.60
C THR A 17 -4.08 19.18 14.40
N LEU A 18 -4.96 20.00 13.83
CA LEU A 18 -5.66 19.67 12.59
C LEU A 18 -4.71 19.36 11.42
N GLU A 19 -3.60 20.10 11.30
CA GLU A 19 -2.61 19.85 10.25
C GLU A 19 -1.93 18.48 10.43
N GLN A 20 -1.58 18.14 11.66
CA GLN A 20 -1.01 16.84 12.00
C GLN A 20 -1.99 15.69 11.75
N PHE A 21 -3.28 15.88 12.05
CA PHE A 21 -4.33 14.94 11.67
C PHE A 21 -4.36 14.68 10.16
N TRP A 22 -4.31 15.74 9.33
CA TRP A 22 -4.30 15.58 7.88
C TRP A 22 -3.04 14.86 7.37
N LYS A 23 -1.88 15.06 8.00
CA LYS A 23 -0.67 14.26 7.71
C LYS A 23 -0.87 12.78 8.01
N ALA A 24 -1.49 12.44 9.14
CA ALA A 24 -1.81 11.06 9.49
C ALA A 24 -2.77 10.40 8.49
N VAL A 25 -3.81 11.13 8.07
CA VAL A 25 -4.75 10.70 7.02
C VAL A 25 -4.01 10.49 5.70
N ASP A 26 -3.10 11.39 5.31
CA ASP A 26 -2.33 11.27 4.07
C ASP A 26 -1.42 10.04 4.06
N ILE A 27 -0.80 9.68 5.19
CA ILE A 27 -0.05 8.43 5.33
C ILE A 27 -0.94 7.22 5.07
N TRP A 28 -2.15 7.18 5.64
CA TRP A 28 -3.08 6.09 5.37
C TRP A 28 -3.56 6.09 3.91
N ASN A 29 -3.82 7.27 3.35
CA ASN A 29 -4.30 7.42 1.98
C ASN A 29 -3.28 6.92 0.95
N THR A 30 -2.01 7.28 1.13
CA THR A 30 -0.92 7.01 0.17
C THR A 30 -0.13 5.73 0.47
N SER A 31 -0.05 5.34 1.75
CA SER A 31 0.87 4.32 2.25
C SER A 31 0.19 3.29 3.15
N ALA A 32 -1.07 2.94 2.86
CA ALA A 32 -1.86 1.96 3.61
C ALA A 32 -1.14 0.61 3.89
N HIS A 33 -0.22 0.21 3.01
CA HIS A 33 0.57 -1.02 3.13
C HIS A 33 1.53 -1.05 4.34
N VAL A 34 1.83 0.09 4.96
CA VAL A 34 2.63 0.18 6.20
C VAL A 34 1.91 -0.47 7.39
N VAL A 35 0.57 -0.49 7.38
CA VAL A 35 -0.25 -1.09 8.45
C VAL A 35 -1.01 -2.30 7.92
N ASN A 36 -1.61 -2.22 6.73
CA ASN A 36 -2.31 -3.34 6.11
C ASN A 36 -1.34 -4.24 5.35
N ARG A 37 -0.80 -5.26 6.05
CA ARG A 37 0.17 -6.22 5.49
C ARG A 37 -0.37 -7.07 4.32
N ARG A 38 -1.68 -7.05 4.06
CA ARG A 38 -2.28 -7.69 2.87
C ARG A 38 -1.94 -6.92 1.59
N LEU A 39 -1.57 -5.64 1.71
CA LEU A 39 -1.20 -4.79 0.60
C LEU A 39 0.29 -4.88 0.29
N CYS A 40 0.59 -4.85 -1.01
CA CYS A 40 1.92 -4.56 -1.53
C CYS A 40 2.14 -3.06 -1.63
N GLY A 41 1.10 -2.30 -2.00
CA GLY A 41 1.19 -0.88 -2.24
C GLY A 41 -0.13 -0.28 -2.72
N VAL A 42 -0.11 1.03 -2.96
CA VAL A 42 -1.26 1.83 -3.37
C VAL A 42 -0.87 2.63 -4.62
N ILE A 43 -1.78 2.72 -5.59
CA ILE A 43 -1.65 3.61 -6.75
C ILE A 43 -2.78 4.62 -6.67
N CYS A 44 -2.45 5.91 -6.66
CA CYS A 44 -3.45 6.96 -6.84
C CYS A 44 -3.83 7.01 -8.33
N LEU A 45 -5.11 6.75 -8.64
CA LEU A 45 -5.62 6.82 -10.01
C LEU A 45 -6.16 8.20 -10.34
N PHE A 46 -6.80 8.88 -9.37
CA PHE A 46 -7.40 10.18 -9.58
C PHE A 46 -7.46 10.98 -8.28
N ILE A 47 -7.24 12.30 -8.38
CA ILE A 47 -7.56 13.27 -7.34
C ILE A 47 -8.29 14.44 -8.00
N GLY A 48 -9.43 14.81 -7.44
CA GLY A 48 -10.20 15.96 -7.91
C GLY A 48 -10.90 16.70 -6.79
N ARG A 49 -11.08 18.01 -6.98
CA ARG A 49 -11.90 18.85 -6.12
C ARG A 49 -13.36 18.76 -6.56
N ILE A 50 -14.26 18.51 -5.63
CA ILE A 50 -15.71 18.55 -5.85
C ILE A 50 -16.17 20.01 -5.86
N LEU A 51 -16.88 20.40 -6.91
CA LEU A 51 -17.38 21.76 -7.13
C LEU A 51 -18.80 21.96 -6.61
N ASN A 52 -19.57 20.88 -6.46
CA ASN A 52 -20.91 20.86 -5.88
C ASN A 52 -20.89 20.09 -4.54
N SER A 53 -20.18 20.63 -3.55
CA SER A 53 -19.91 19.97 -2.26
C SER A 53 -21.12 19.86 -1.32
N ASP A 54 -22.29 20.39 -1.67
CA ASP A 54 -23.51 20.28 -0.86
C ASP A 54 -24.12 18.87 -0.85
N VAL A 55 -23.54 17.94 -1.62
CA VAL A 55 -24.00 16.55 -1.70
C VAL A 55 -23.42 15.74 -0.54
N ASP A 56 -24.32 15.05 0.16
CA ASP A 56 -23.99 14.13 1.25
C ASP A 56 -22.97 13.05 0.83
N HIS A 57 -22.03 12.72 1.74
CA HIS A 57 -20.95 11.79 1.43
C HIS A 57 -21.45 10.38 1.12
N ASP A 58 -22.49 9.90 1.81
CA ASP A 58 -23.06 8.57 1.55
C ASP A 58 -23.75 8.52 0.19
N VAL A 59 -24.37 9.63 -0.23
CA VAL A 59 -24.93 9.78 -1.58
C VAL A 59 -23.83 9.71 -2.64
N ILE A 60 -22.70 10.39 -2.41
CA ILE A 60 -21.54 10.31 -3.32
C ILE A 60 -21.03 8.87 -3.42
N VAL A 61 -20.85 8.19 -2.29
CA VAL A 61 -20.39 6.79 -2.25
C VAL A 61 -21.36 5.87 -3.00
N SER A 62 -22.67 5.98 -2.76
CA SER A 62 -23.69 5.17 -3.43
C SER A 62 -23.60 5.33 -4.94
N LYS A 63 -23.61 6.57 -5.43
CA LYS A 63 -23.60 6.84 -6.87
C LYS A 63 -22.34 6.34 -7.56
N ILE A 64 -21.19 6.39 -6.88
CA ILE A 64 -19.92 5.89 -7.45
C ILE A 64 -19.89 4.36 -7.47
N ARG A 65 -20.45 3.71 -6.45
CA ARG A 65 -20.62 2.24 -6.46
C ARG A 65 -21.55 1.83 -7.60
N ASP A 66 -22.67 2.51 -7.78
CA ASP A 66 -23.65 2.23 -8.85
C ASP A 66 -23.07 2.47 -10.26
N ALA A 67 -22.06 3.34 -10.37
CA ALA A 67 -21.39 3.61 -11.63
C ALA A 67 -20.36 2.54 -12.04
N SER A 68 -20.12 1.53 -11.19
CA SER A 68 -19.31 0.33 -11.43
C SER A 68 -17.97 0.62 -12.13
N ILE A 69 -17.14 1.48 -11.55
CA ILE A 69 -15.83 1.86 -12.12
C ILE A 69 -14.96 0.61 -12.31
N PRO A 70 -14.55 0.26 -13.56
CA PRO A 70 -13.73 -0.91 -13.81
C PRO A 70 -12.41 -0.87 -13.02
N SER A 71 -11.98 -2.01 -12.46
CA SER A 71 -10.73 -2.14 -11.69
C SER A 71 -9.43 -2.10 -12.53
N VAL A 72 -9.50 -1.55 -13.75
CA VAL A 72 -8.42 -1.61 -14.76
C VAL A 72 -7.20 -0.79 -14.30
N THR A 73 -6.01 -1.28 -14.65
CA THR A 73 -4.69 -0.78 -14.20
C THR A 73 -4.30 0.59 -14.76
N SER A 74 -4.99 1.06 -15.80
CA SER A 74 -4.77 2.34 -16.45
C SER A 74 -6.12 2.89 -16.88
N MET A 75 -6.81 3.55 -15.95
CA MET A 75 -7.91 4.42 -16.34
C MET A 75 -7.32 5.77 -16.66
N GLU A 76 -7.61 6.29 -17.84
CA GLU A 76 -7.35 7.69 -18.13
C GLU A 76 -8.24 8.54 -17.21
N ASP A 77 -7.70 9.64 -16.70
CA ASP A 77 -8.44 10.56 -15.83
C ASP A 77 -9.79 10.96 -16.43
N ASP A 78 -9.84 11.08 -17.77
CA ASP A 78 -11.04 11.39 -18.54
C ASP A 78 -12.18 10.39 -18.34
N TYR A 79 -11.87 9.11 -18.17
CA TYR A 79 -12.91 8.11 -17.89
C TYR A 79 -13.51 8.34 -16.51
N ILE A 80 -12.66 8.51 -15.49
CA ILE A 80 -13.10 8.75 -14.11
C ILE A 80 -13.91 10.05 -14.03
N LEU A 81 -13.44 11.12 -14.68
CA LEU A 81 -14.16 12.40 -14.74
C LEU A 81 -15.55 12.23 -15.37
N LYS A 82 -15.66 11.52 -16.50
CA LYS A 82 -16.95 11.23 -17.14
C LYS A 82 -17.88 10.41 -16.25
N THR A 83 -17.33 9.42 -15.54
CA THR A 83 -18.12 8.61 -14.60
C THR A 83 -18.64 9.45 -13.43
N LEU A 84 -17.80 10.33 -12.87
CA LEU A 84 -18.19 11.27 -11.81
C LEU A 84 -19.25 12.25 -12.31
N GLU A 85 -19.09 12.79 -13.52
CA GLU A 85 -20.05 13.69 -14.14
C GLU A 85 -21.40 13.00 -14.41
N ALA A 86 -21.39 11.76 -14.89
CA ALA A 86 -22.60 10.94 -15.07
C ALA A 86 -23.31 10.63 -13.73
N ALA A 87 -22.56 10.50 -12.64
CA ALA A 87 -23.09 10.44 -11.27
C ALA A 87 -23.59 11.80 -10.74
N GLY A 88 -23.46 12.89 -11.51
CA GLY A 88 -23.85 14.24 -11.10
C GLY A 88 -22.88 14.87 -10.09
N ILE A 89 -21.64 14.38 -10.02
CA ILE A 89 -20.57 14.91 -9.18
C ILE A 89 -19.67 15.76 -10.07
N LYS A 90 -19.81 17.09 -9.96
CA LYS A 90 -18.97 18.02 -10.72
C LYS A 90 -17.61 18.08 -10.07
N THR A 91 -16.59 17.62 -10.78
CA THR A 91 -15.21 17.59 -10.26
C THR A 91 -14.25 18.28 -11.20
N ARG A 92 -13.22 18.91 -10.62
CA ARG A 92 -12.06 19.41 -11.34
C ARG A 92 -10.85 18.64 -10.87
N LYS A 93 -10.07 18.07 -11.80
CA LYS A 93 -8.81 17.41 -11.47
C LYS A 93 -7.91 18.38 -10.69
N ASP A 94 -7.43 17.95 -9.55
CA ASP A 94 -6.60 18.76 -8.66
C ASP A 94 -5.69 17.85 -7.85
N ASN A 95 -4.40 17.84 -8.19
CA ASN A 95 -3.43 17.01 -7.50
C ASN A 95 -2.99 17.61 -6.16
N ASN A 96 -3.38 18.85 -5.85
CA ASN A 96 -3.01 19.53 -4.61
C ASN A 96 -4.21 19.60 -3.65
N ILE A 97 -4.18 18.76 -2.62
CA ILE A 97 -5.18 18.75 -1.55
C ILE A 97 -4.83 19.69 -0.39
N SER A 98 -3.96 20.71 -0.58
CA SER A 98 -3.58 21.62 0.52
C SER A 98 -4.68 22.61 0.88
N GLU A 99 -5.43 23.12 -0.11
CA GLU A 99 -6.45 24.16 0.09
C GLU A 99 -7.70 23.63 0.80
N MET A 100 -8.48 24.54 1.40
CA MET A 100 -9.80 24.20 1.96
C MET A 100 -10.76 23.81 0.84
N GLY A 101 -11.50 22.71 1.04
CA GLY A 101 -12.48 22.20 0.08
C GLY A 101 -12.81 20.73 0.33
N VAL A 102 -13.62 20.16 -0.56
CA VAL A 102 -13.95 18.73 -0.59
C VAL A 102 -13.27 18.09 -1.79
N TYR A 103 -12.53 17.02 -1.54
CA TYR A 103 -11.77 16.31 -2.54
C TYR A 103 -12.19 14.85 -2.61
N ILE A 104 -12.15 14.31 -3.82
CA ILE A 104 -12.34 12.89 -4.10
C ILE A 104 -11.02 12.31 -4.58
N CYS A 105 -10.65 11.15 -4.02
CA CYS A 105 -9.54 10.35 -4.49
C CYS A 105 -10.03 8.95 -4.84
N ILE A 106 -9.61 8.46 -5.99
CA ILE A 106 -9.79 7.05 -6.37
C ILE A 106 -8.42 6.41 -6.41
N LYS A 107 -8.26 5.32 -5.66
CA LYS A 107 -6.99 4.60 -5.58
C LYS A 107 -7.16 3.11 -5.81
N LYS A 108 -6.14 2.52 -6.41
CA LYS A 108 -6.02 1.08 -6.62
C LYS A 108 -5.13 0.48 -5.55
N LEU A 109 -5.68 -0.49 -4.83
CA LEU A 109 -4.97 -1.25 -3.81
C LEU A 109 -4.36 -2.49 -4.45
N LEU A 110 -3.04 -2.64 -4.34
CA LEU A 110 -2.31 -3.79 -4.89
C LEU A 110 -2.13 -4.86 -3.83
N PRO A 111 -2.54 -6.12 -4.08
CA PRO A 111 -2.39 -7.21 -3.13
C PRO A 111 -0.92 -7.65 -3.02
N ARG A 112 -0.48 -8.00 -1.81
CA ARG A 112 0.80 -8.69 -1.58
C ARG A 112 0.73 -10.15 -1.98
N ASN A 113 -0.45 -10.77 -1.91
CA ASN A 113 -0.67 -12.15 -2.32
C ASN A 113 -1.75 -12.22 -3.40
N SER A 114 -1.34 -12.19 -4.67
CA SER A 114 -2.26 -12.18 -5.81
C SER A 114 -3.05 -13.48 -6.00
N ASP A 115 -2.62 -14.57 -5.36
CA ASP A 115 -3.33 -15.86 -5.44
C ASP A 115 -4.56 -15.88 -4.53
N LYS A 116 -4.59 -15.01 -3.50
CA LYS A 116 -5.69 -14.91 -2.54
C LYS A 116 -6.54 -13.66 -2.75
N PHE A 117 -5.93 -12.55 -3.12
CA PHE A 117 -6.59 -11.24 -3.21
C PHE A 117 -6.44 -10.69 -4.62
N GLN A 118 -7.52 -10.12 -5.14
CA GLN A 118 -7.48 -9.32 -6.37
C GLN A 118 -7.21 -7.85 -6.04
N PRO A 119 -6.61 -7.08 -6.97
CA PRO A 119 -6.59 -5.64 -6.85
C PRO A 119 -8.01 -5.07 -6.79
N CYS A 120 -8.24 -4.11 -5.90
CA CYS A 120 -9.54 -3.47 -5.74
C CYS A 120 -9.40 -1.94 -5.74
N LEU A 121 -10.52 -1.26 -5.93
CA LEU A 121 -10.60 0.19 -5.84
C LEU A 121 -11.12 0.63 -4.47
N GLU A 122 -10.54 1.71 -3.95
CA GLU A 122 -11.01 2.40 -2.76
C GLU A 122 -11.27 3.86 -3.13
N LEU A 123 -12.44 4.33 -2.74
CA LEU A 123 -12.86 5.72 -2.77
C LEU A 123 -12.47 6.38 -1.46
N VAL A 124 -11.89 7.58 -1.55
CA VAL A 124 -11.60 8.43 -0.41
C VAL A 124 -12.22 9.80 -0.63
N ILE A 125 -12.97 10.28 0.35
CA ILE A 125 -13.48 11.65 0.38
C ILE A 125 -12.74 12.40 1.47
N ILE A 126 -12.06 13.48 1.11
CA ILE A 126 -11.35 14.38 2.02
C ILE A 126 -12.14 15.66 2.08
N ASP A 127 -12.95 15.80 3.12
CA ASP A 127 -13.76 16.99 3.38
C ASP A 127 -13.07 17.85 4.45
N LYS A 128 -12.37 18.88 3.99
CA LYS A 128 -11.72 19.84 4.89
C LYS A 128 -12.66 20.89 5.47
N LEU A 129 -13.89 21.00 4.96
CA LEU A 129 -14.88 21.91 5.52
C LEU A 129 -15.47 21.32 6.81
N GLN A 130 -15.59 19.99 6.87
CA GLN A 130 -16.12 19.26 8.02
C GLN A 130 -15.04 18.51 8.83
N ASN A 131 -13.77 18.61 8.43
CA ASN A 131 -12.65 17.88 9.02
C ASN A 131 -12.84 16.35 9.01
N VAL A 132 -13.35 15.80 7.89
CA VAL A 132 -13.68 14.37 7.72
C VAL A 132 -12.87 13.75 6.58
N ALA A 133 -12.30 12.57 6.84
CA ALA A 133 -11.72 11.69 5.82
C ALA A 133 -12.51 10.37 5.78
N LEU A 134 -13.32 10.16 4.73
CA LEU A 134 -14.13 8.95 4.55
C LEU A 134 -13.47 7.98 3.57
N PHE A 135 -13.54 6.69 3.88
CA PHE A 135 -12.98 5.60 3.10
C PHE A 135 -14.06 4.57 2.76
N SER A 136 -14.10 4.14 1.51
CA SER A 136 -15.07 3.16 1.02
C SER A 136 -14.45 2.23 -0.02
N GLY A 137 -14.54 0.92 0.18
CA GLY A 137 -14.36 -0.03 -0.91
C GLY A 137 -15.38 0.21 -2.03
N LEU A 138 -14.94 0.05 -3.27
CA LEU A 138 -15.80 0.13 -4.47
C LEU A 138 -16.04 -1.25 -5.11
N GLN A 139 -15.72 -2.34 -4.42
CA GLN A 139 -15.94 -3.68 -4.93
C GLN A 139 -17.39 -4.12 -4.65
N GLU A 140 -18.03 -4.75 -5.62
CA GLU A 140 -19.41 -5.24 -5.53
C GLU A 140 -19.48 -6.71 -5.09
N ASP A 141 -18.51 -7.53 -5.51
CA ASP A 141 -18.43 -8.95 -5.19
C ASP A 141 -17.55 -9.21 -3.94
N TYR A 142 -18.20 -9.51 -2.83
CA TYR A 142 -17.57 -9.87 -1.54
C TYR A 142 -17.56 -11.38 -1.28
N GLU A 143 -17.90 -12.22 -2.27
CA GLU A 143 -17.80 -13.68 -2.12
C GLU A 143 -16.32 -14.13 -2.00
N GLN A 144 -15.39 -13.31 -2.49
CA GLN A 144 -13.96 -13.49 -2.35
C GLN A 144 -13.38 -12.61 -1.23
N PRO A 145 -12.29 -13.03 -0.55
CA PRO A 145 -11.64 -12.20 0.45
C PRO A 145 -11.15 -10.88 -0.17
N CYS A 146 -11.66 -9.76 0.35
CA CYS A 146 -11.36 -8.42 -0.16
C CYS A 146 -10.25 -7.71 0.63
N LEU A 147 -9.58 -6.75 -0.01
CA LEU A 147 -8.57 -5.89 0.61
C LEU A 147 -9.19 -4.73 1.41
N THR A 148 -10.41 -4.31 1.03
CA THR A 148 -11.21 -3.28 1.70
C THR A 148 -12.36 -3.90 2.49
N PRO A 149 -12.84 -3.22 3.54
CA PRO A 149 -14.13 -3.55 4.13
C PRO A 149 -15.29 -3.27 3.16
N ASN A 150 -16.40 -3.97 3.34
CA ASN A 150 -17.67 -3.77 2.62
C ASN A 150 -18.55 -2.66 3.24
N PHE A 151 -18.02 -1.93 4.20
CA PHE A 151 -18.67 -0.83 4.89
C PHE A 151 -17.82 0.44 4.78
N THR A 152 -18.42 1.59 5.04
CA THR A 152 -17.70 2.86 5.05
C THR A 152 -17.21 3.18 6.45
N TYR A 153 -16.04 3.80 6.55
CA TYR A 153 -15.50 4.30 7.80
C TYR A 153 -14.86 5.65 7.56
N SER A 154 -14.82 6.49 8.58
CA SER A 154 -14.18 7.80 8.50
C SER A 154 -13.38 8.13 9.74
N PHE A 155 -12.39 8.99 9.55
CA PHE A 155 -11.70 9.68 10.63
C PHE A 155 -12.12 11.14 10.59
N CYS A 156 -12.53 11.67 11.74
CA CYS A 156 -12.94 13.06 11.90
C CYS A 156 -12.05 13.75 12.94
N TYR A 157 -11.78 15.03 12.76
CA TYR A 157 -11.09 15.85 13.75
C TYR A 157 -12.05 16.90 14.33
N ASN A 158 -12.25 16.87 15.65
CA ASN A 158 -13.04 17.84 16.38
C ASN A 158 -12.10 18.84 17.07
N GLU A 159 -12.04 20.07 16.57
CA GLU A 159 -11.21 21.15 17.09
C GLU A 159 -11.61 21.61 18.50
N GLU A 160 -12.91 21.71 18.77
CA GLU A 160 -13.40 22.20 20.07
C GLU A 160 -13.00 21.29 21.24
N LYS A 161 -12.95 19.98 20.99
CA LYS A 161 -12.65 18.95 22.01
C LYS A 161 -11.25 18.38 21.88
N ASN A 162 -10.49 18.77 20.86
CA ASN A 162 -9.22 18.15 20.46
C ASN A 162 -9.33 16.62 20.42
N GLN A 163 -10.25 16.14 19.58
CA GLN A 163 -10.50 14.71 19.43
C GLN A 163 -10.33 14.24 18.00
N ILE A 164 -9.68 13.09 17.84
CA ILE A 164 -9.80 12.28 16.63
C ILE A 164 -10.91 11.25 16.88
N ILE A 165 -11.83 11.15 15.94
CA ILE A 165 -13.01 10.30 16.04
C ILE A 165 -12.98 9.30 14.89
N LEU A 166 -13.03 8.01 15.20
CA LEU A 166 -13.31 6.97 14.21
C LEU A 166 -14.82 6.76 14.15
N VAL A 167 -15.40 6.83 12.96
CA VAL A 167 -16.80 6.50 12.70
C VAL A 167 -16.86 5.29 11.77
N ILE A 168 -17.66 4.28 12.13
CA ILE A 168 -17.90 3.10 11.29
C ILE A 168 -19.38 3.07 10.94
N ASN A 169 -19.68 3.20 9.66
CA ASN A 169 -21.05 3.19 9.17
C ASN A 169 -21.41 1.76 8.73
N ASN A 170 -22.49 1.20 9.29
CA ASN A 170 -23.06 -0.11 8.94
C ASN A 170 -22.28 -1.34 9.47
N GLU A 171 -22.38 -1.58 10.79
CA GLU A 171 -21.87 -2.80 11.44
C GLU A 171 -22.76 -4.01 11.11
N SER A 172 -22.61 -4.64 9.94
CA SER A 172 -23.18 -5.97 9.71
C SER A 172 -22.34 -7.04 10.45
N ARG A 173 -22.97 -8.12 10.94
CA ARG A 173 -22.26 -9.23 11.62
C ARG A 173 -21.17 -9.89 10.75
N ALA A 174 -21.26 -9.80 9.42
CA ALA A 174 -20.28 -10.33 8.48
C ALA A 174 -18.92 -9.58 8.52
N CYS A 175 -18.84 -8.47 9.24
CA CYS A 175 -17.74 -7.50 9.15
C CYS A 175 -16.86 -7.42 10.42
N ILE A 176 -17.17 -8.20 11.45
CA ILE A 176 -16.59 -8.08 12.80
C ILE A 176 -15.05 -8.10 12.78
N THR A 177 -14.43 -8.92 11.94
CA THR A 177 -12.97 -9.00 11.83
C THR A 177 -12.34 -7.73 11.25
N SER A 178 -12.96 -7.15 10.21
CA SER A 178 -12.52 -5.88 9.62
C SER A 178 -12.76 -4.71 10.57
N VAL A 179 -13.90 -4.69 11.29
CA VAL A 179 -14.21 -3.68 12.31
C VAL A 179 -13.18 -3.73 13.43
N ALA A 180 -12.94 -4.91 14.01
CA ALA A 180 -11.92 -5.09 15.04
C ALA A 180 -10.53 -4.66 14.56
N TRP A 181 -10.13 -5.03 13.33
CA TRP A 181 -8.85 -4.59 12.78
C TRP A 181 -8.74 -3.07 12.65
N ILE A 182 -9.80 -2.39 12.21
CA ILE A 182 -9.79 -0.91 12.12
C ILE A 182 -9.68 -0.29 13.52
N LYS A 183 -10.46 -0.79 14.49
CA LYS A 183 -10.49 -0.31 15.88
C LYS A 183 -9.15 -0.55 16.60
N ASP A 184 -8.58 -1.75 16.46
CA ASP A 184 -7.46 -2.20 17.28
C ASP A 184 -6.09 -2.00 16.62
N GLN A 185 -6.03 -1.90 15.28
CA GLN A 185 -4.77 -1.81 14.54
C GLN A 185 -4.62 -0.48 13.80
N LEU A 186 -5.62 -0.08 13.02
CA LEU A 186 -5.52 1.14 12.19
C LEU A 186 -5.68 2.41 13.01
N PHE A 187 -6.72 2.52 13.82
CA PHE A 187 -7.03 3.76 14.54
C PHE A 187 -5.91 4.20 15.51
N PRO A 188 -5.29 3.29 16.30
CA PRO A 188 -4.12 3.66 17.11
C PRO A 188 -2.94 4.14 16.27
N LYS A 189 -2.79 3.66 15.02
CA LYS A 189 -1.75 4.14 14.11
C LYS A 189 -2.04 5.55 13.59
N ILE A 190 -3.29 5.85 13.25
CA ILE A 190 -3.72 7.21 12.86
C ILE A 190 -3.41 8.20 13.99
N ILE A 191 -3.83 7.89 15.22
CA ILE A 191 -3.56 8.71 16.41
C ILE A 191 -2.06 8.92 16.58
N LYS A 192 -1.28 7.83 16.62
CA LYS A 192 0.18 7.90 16.78
C LYS A 192 0.83 8.76 15.70
N TRP A 193 0.42 8.58 14.43
CA TRP A 193 0.97 9.37 13.34
C TRP A 193 0.62 10.86 13.47
N ALA A 194 -0.59 11.19 13.92
CA ALA A 194 -0.97 12.57 14.17
C ALA A 194 -0.11 13.18 15.29
N GLU A 195 -0.01 12.51 16.43
CA GLU A 195 0.72 13.03 17.61
C GLU A 195 2.24 13.12 17.41
N THR A 196 2.79 12.36 16.47
CA THR A 196 4.24 12.36 16.17
C THR A 196 4.59 13.05 14.87
N ALA A 197 3.61 13.57 14.12
CA ALA A 197 3.85 14.25 12.86
C ALA A 197 4.62 15.56 13.11
N VAL A 198 5.76 15.71 12.41
CA VAL A 198 6.54 16.95 12.45
C VAL A 198 5.90 17.97 11.49
N ILE A 199 5.71 19.20 11.97
CA ILE A 199 5.33 20.34 11.15
C ILE A 199 6.60 21.04 10.69
N GLU A 200 7.13 20.64 9.53
CA GLU A 200 8.25 21.35 8.91
C GLU A 200 7.74 22.52 8.06
N ASP A 201 8.28 23.73 8.29
CA ASP A 201 7.93 24.98 7.59
C ASP A 201 8.27 25.00 6.08
N ARG A 202 8.93 23.96 5.56
CA ARG A 202 9.51 23.96 4.20
C ARG A 202 9.34 22.64 3.46
N SER A 203 8.11 22.19 3.25
CA SER A 203 7.71 21.62 1.96
C SER A 203 6.20 21.44 1.90
N ASN A 204 5.59 21.75 0.75
CA ASN A 204 4.20 21.42 0.42
C ASN A 204 3.98 19.89 0.26
N ARG A 205 4.71 19.05 0.99
CA ARG A 205 4.60 17.59 0.98
C ARG A 205 4.32 17.13 2.40
N LEU A 206 3.12 16.59 2.61
CA LEU A 206 2.61 16.16 3.90
C LEU A 206 3.33 14.91 4.47
N VAL A 207 4.27 14.30 3.75
CA VAL A 207 5.09 13.17 4.21
C VAL A 207 6.51 13.30 3.64
N THR A 208 7.52 12.96 4.45
CA THR A 208 8.90 12.66 3.99
C THR A 208 8.79 11.65 2.85
N SER A 209 8.85 12.12 1.60
CA SER A 209 8.63 11.25 0.45
C SER A 209 9.68 10.15 0.53
N SER A 210 9.26 8.90 0.78
CA SER A 210 10.15 7.76 0.63
C SER A 210 10.80 7.88 -0.75
N LEU A 211 12.07 7.47 -0.87
CA LEU A 211 12.86 7.74 -2.09
C LEU A 211 12.16 7.27 -3.39
N ASN A 212 11.16 6.37 -3.29
CA ASN A 212 10.26 5.96 -4.37
C ASN A 212 11.02 5.61 -5.66
N LEU A 213 12.24 5.05 -5.50
CA LEU A 213 13.17 4.77 -6.60
C LEU A 213 12.62 3.75 -7.61
N VAL A 214 11.61 2.98 -7.19
CA VAL A 214 10.98 1.94 -8.00
C VAL A 214 9.47 2.18 -8.03
N ASN A 215 8.89 2.11 -9.23
CA ASN A 215 7.45 2.20 -9.41
C ASN A 215 6.74 1.01 -8.75
N ILE A 216 5.79 1.29 -7.85
CA ILE A 216 5.12 0.27 -7.02
C ILE A 216 4.32 -0.75 -7.85
N ALA A 217 3.75 -0.34 -8.99
CA ALA A 217 2.99 -1.23 -9.86
C ALA A 217 3.93 -2.22 -10.57
N LYS A 218 5.05 -1.73 -11.08
CA LYS A 218 6.11 -2.56 -11.67
C LYS A 218 6.69 -3.51 -10.62
N TYR A 219 6.96 -3.01 -9.42
CA TYR A 219 7.44 -3.82 -8.30
C TYR A 219 6.47 -4.94 -7.94
N ASN A 220 5.18 -4.63 -7.73
CA ASN A 220 4.20 -5.66 -7.40
C ASN A 220 4.12 -6.74 -8.50
N LYS A 221 4.11 -6.32 -9.77
CA LYS A 221 4.10 -7.25 -10.90
C LYS A 221 5.31 -8.17 -10.91
N LEU A 222 6.53 -7.61 -10.83
CA LEU A 222 7.76 -8.40 -10.86
C LEU A 222 7.87 -9.30 -9.62
N TYR A 223 7.53 -8.78 -8.44
CA TYR A 223 7.51 -9.57 -7.21
C TYR A 223 6.60 -10.80 -7.33
N GLN A 224 5.37 -10.66 -7.86
CA GLN A 224 4.50 -11.84 -8.06
C GLN A 224 5.08 -12.82 -9.10
N GLN A 225 5.73 -12.32 -10.16
CA GLN A 225 6.38 -13.17 -11.16
C GLN A 225 7.53 -13.98 -10.54
N LEU A 226 8.42 -13.33 -9.80
CA LEU A 226 9.54 -13.99 -9.13
C LEU A 226 9.06 -14.93 -8.02
N LYS A 227 8.01 -14.57 -7.28
CA LYS A 227 7.40 -15.43 -6.26
C LYS A 227 6.88 -16.74 -6.86
N LYS A 228 6.23 -16.67 -8.03
CA LYS A 228 5.76 -17.85 -8.76
C LYS A 228 6.92 -18.67 -9.34
N LYS A 229 7.94 -17.99 -9.91
CA LYS A 229 9.08 -18.63 -10.56
C LYS A 229 10.04 -19.32 -9.59
N TYR A 230 10.34 -18.70 -8.46
CA TYR A 230 11.37 -19.16 -7.51
C TYR A 230 10.78 -19.55 -6.14
N GLY A 231 9.76 -18.84 -5.67
CA GLY A 231 9.31 -18.93 -4.28
C GLY A 231 8.61 -20.24 -3.92
N LEU A 232 7.69 -20.73 -4.76
CA LEU A 232 6.86 -21.90 -4.42
C LEU A 232 7.68 -23.18 -4.20
N GLN A 233 8.58 -23.49 -5.14
CA GLN A 233 9.46 -24.66 -5.03
C GLN A 233 10.42 -24.52 -3.84
N MET A 234 10.99 -23.32 -3.65
CA MET A 234 11.95 -23.07 -2.57
C MET A 234 11.33 -23.24 -1.17
N VAL A 235 10.08 -22.82 -0.98
CA VAL A 235 9.34 -23.04 0.27
C VAL A 235 9.12 -24.54 0.53
N GLN A 236 8.81 -25.32 -0.50
CA GLN A 236 8.54 -26.75 -0.37
C GLN A 236 9.78 -27.57 -0.02
N MET A 237 10.95 -27.19 -0.55
CA MET A 237 12.20 -27.93 -0.37
C MET A 237 13.11 -27.35 0.74
N TRP A 238 12.58 -26.45 1.57
CA TRP A 238 13.36 -25.71 2.56
C TRP A 238 14.01 -26.63 3.62
N PRO A 239 15.36 -26.76 3.66
CA PRO A 239 16.03 -27.69 4.55
C PRO A 239 16.46 -27.08 5.90
N GLU A 240 16.19 -25.79 6.09
CA GLU A 240 16.64 -25.01 7.25
C GLU A 240 15.59 -24.99 8.35
N ASN A 241 16.01 -24.77 9.60
CA ASN A 241 15.12 -24.72 10.77
C ASN A 241 14.34 -23.40 10.90
N THR A 242 14.42 -22.52 9.91
CA THR A 242 13.78 -21.21 9.88
C THR A 242 12.47 -21.24 9.09
N ASP A 243 11.59 -20.25 9.30
CA ASP A 243 10.34 -20.15 8.57
C ASP A 243 10.58 -19.82 7.07
N PRO A 244 10.32 -20.77 6.14
CA PRO A 244 10.54 -20.53 4.71
C PRO A 244 9.73 -19.37 4.16
N LEU A 245 8.51 -19.15 4.65
CA LEU A 245 7.63 -18.10 4.13
C LEU A 245 8.20 -16.71 4.44
N LYS A 246 8.94 -16.57 5.53
CA LYS A 246 9.64 -15.33 5.87
C LYS A 246 10.84 -15.11 4.96
N PHE A 247 11.79 -16.05 4.96
CA PHE A 247 13.10 -15.83 4.33
C PHE A 247 13.02 -15.87 2.80
N VAL A 248 12.26 -16.81 2.22
CA VAL A 248 12.12 -16.92 0.76
C VAL A 248 11.50 -15.65 0.17
N TYR A 249 10.43 -15.15 0.77
CA TYR A 249 9.72 -13.99 0.24
C TYR A 249 10.41 -12.66 0.55
N GLU A 250 11.28 -12.61 1.56
CA GLU A 250 12.20 -11.50 1.79
C GLU A 250 13.21 -11.38 0.65
N ASP A 251 13.89 -12.47 0.29
CA ASP A 251 14.87 -12.47 -0.80
C ASP A 251 14.21 -12.19 -2.17
N VAL A 252 13.02 -12.73 -2.41
CA VAL A 252 12.23 -12.42 -3.62
C VAL A 252 11.85 -10.94 -3.69
N ALA A 253 11.51 -10.32 -2.55
CA ALA A 253 11.21 -8.89 -2.47
C ALA A 253 12.45 -8.03 -2.77
N ILE A 254 13.61 -8.37 -2.18
CA ILE A 254 14.87 -7.67 -2.43
C ILE A 254 15.28 -7.82 -3.90
N ALA A 255 15.20 -9.03 -4.47
CA ALA A 255 15.52 -9.27 -5.87
C ALA A 255 14.63 -8.44 -6.82
N ALA A 256 13.31 -8.41 -6.60
CA ALA A 256 12.39 -7.61 -7.40
C ALA A 256 12.75 -6.12 -7.36
N TYR A 257 13.13 -5.60 -6.19
CA TYR A 257 13.54 -4.22 -6.03
C TYR A 257 14.83 -3.91 -6.80
N LEU A 258 15.88 -4.72 -6.60
CA LEU A 258 17.19 -4.53 -7.25
C LEU A 258 17.10 -4.61 -8.76
N LEU A 259 16.37 -5.60 -9.30
CA LEU A 259 16.20 -5.77 -10.75
C LEU A 259 15.55 -4.56 -11.41
N LEU A 260 14.52 -3.98 -10.78
CA LEU A 260 13.87 -2.77 -11.29
C LEU A 260 14.73 -1.53 -11.14
N LEU A 261 15.46 -1.42 -10.02
CA LEU A 261 16.39 -0.31 -9.79
C LEU A 261 17.50 -0.32 -10.85
N TRP A 262 18.09 -1.49 -11.11
CA TRP A 262 19.15 -1.68 -12.10
C TRP A 262 18.64 -1.54 -13.53
N GLU A 263 17.43 -2.01 -13.85
CA GLU A 263 16.79 -1.74 -15.14
C GLU A 263 16.65 -0.22 -15.35
N HIS A 264 16.18 0.51 -14.34
CA HIS A 264 16.06 1.96 -14.42
C HIS A 264 17.41 2.65 -14.66
N GLU A 265 18.46 2.24 -13.95
CA GLU A 265 19.83 2.72 -14.13
C GLU A 265 20.33 2.47 -15.58
N ARG A 266 20.14 1.24 -16.10
CA ARG A 266 20.54 0.89 -17.48
C ARG A 266 19.82 1.73 -18.52
N LEU A 267 18.53 1.99 -18.33
CA LEU A 267 17.75 2.85 -19.22
C LEU A 267 18.26 4.29 -19.19
N GLN A 268 18.52 4.86 -18.01
CA GLN A 268 19.05 6.22 -17.88
C GLN A 268 20.42 6.38 -18.54
N ARG A 269 21.30 5.39 -18.38
CA ARG A 269 22.65 5.40 -18.96
C ARG A 269 22.70 4.98 -20.43
N LYS A 270 21.57 4.55 -21.02
CA LYS A 270 21.50 3.98 -22.38
C LYS A 270 22.43 2.77 -22.56
N THR A 271 22.46 1.89 -21.56
CA THR A 271 23.32 0.70 -21.48
C THR A 271 22.49 -0.58 -21.24
N GLN A 272 21.48 -0.81 -22.09
CA GLN A 272 20.46 -1.85 -21.90
C GLN A 272 21.04 -3.26 -21.73
N ASN A 273 22.18 -3.54 -22.36
CA ASN A 273 22.84 -4.85 -22.33
C ASN A 273 23.96 -4.97 -21.27
N ALA A 274 24.26 -3.91 -20.53
CA ALA A 274 25.31 -3.91 -19.50
C ALA A 274 24.71 -4.22 -18.13
N TYR A 275 24.54 -5.51 -17.83
CA TYR A 275 23.99 -5.96 -16.55
C TYR A 275 24.97 -5.70 -15.40
N GLN A 276 24.43 -5.22 -14.28
CA GLN A 276 25.16 -4.98 -13.05
C GLN A 276 25.73 -6.29 -12.50
N THR A 277 26.94 -6.20 -11.94
CA THR A 277 27.55 -7.28 -11.16
C THR A 277 27.43 -6.97 -9.67
N PHE A 278 27.42 -8.02 -8.83
CA PHE A 278 27.20 -7.85 -7.39
C PHE A 278 27.98 -8.83 -6.53
N VAL A 279 28.17 -8.45 -5.27
CA VAL A 279 28.67 -9.30 -4.19
C VAL A 279 27.68 -9.20 -3.02
N ASP A 280 27.14 -10.32 -2.58
CA ASP A 280 26.22 -10.40 -1.44
C ASP A 280 26.98 -10.89 -0.19
N LEU A 281 27.23 -9.97 0.75
CA LEU A 281 28.00 -10.23 1.96
C LEU A 281 27.08 -10.65 3.10
N GLY A 282 27.29 -11.85 3.64
CA GLY A 282 26.34 -12.46 4.57
C GLY A 282 25.11 -13.00 3.84
N CYS A 283 25.33 -13.63 2.67
CA CYS A 283 24.26 -14.08 1.78
C CYS A 283 23.35 -15.16 2.40
N GLY A 284 23.73 -15.76 3.53
CA GLY A 284 22.91 -16.65 4.32
C GLY A 284 22.43 -17.84 3.51
N ASN A 285 21.13 -17.89 3.23
CA ASN A 285 20.54 -18.98 2.47
C ASN A 285 20.94 -18.96 0.98
N GLY A 286 21.39 -17.84 0.42
CA GLY A 286 21.89 -17.74 -0.96
C GLY A 286 20.83 -17.60 -2.05
N LEU A 287 19.53 -17.55 -1.70
CA LEU A 287 18.44 -17.44 -2.66
C LEU A 287 18.48 -16.11 -3.44
N LEU A 288 18.83 -15.00 -2.79
CA LEU A 288 18.97 -13.71 -3.46
C LEU A 288 20.01 -13.80 -4.60
N VAL A 289 21.17 -14.37 -4.31
CA VAL A 289 22.25 -14.60 -5.28
C VAL A 289 21.77 -15.48 -6.44
N HIS A 290 21.06 -16.56 -6.12
CA HIS A 290 20.47 -17.47 -7.10
C HIS A 290 19.50 -16.76 -8.05
N ILE A 291 18.56 -15.97 -7.50
CA ILE A 291 17.57 -15.22 -8.29
C ILE A 291 18.28 -14.23 -9.20
N LEU A 292 19.13 -13.35 -8.65
CA LEU A 292 19.80 -12.30 -9.43
C LEU A 292 20.66 -12.90 -10.56
N THR A 293 21.38 -13.99 -10.27
CA THR A 293 22.19 -14.70 -11.29
C THR A 293 21.33 -15.34 -12.36
N SER A 294 20.20 -15.93 -11.99
CA SER A 294 19.25 -16.52 -12.93
C SER A 294 18.54 -15.48 -13.81
N GLU A 295 18.42 -14.24 -13.33
CA GLU A 295 17.90 -13.08 -14.07
C GLU A 295 19.00 -12.34 -14.87
N GLY A 296 20.21 -12.91 -14.97
CA GLY A 296 21.28 -12.42 -15.86
C GLY A 296 22.35 -11.55 -15.21
N HIS A 297 22.24 -11.27 -13.90
CA HIS A 297 23.23 -10.48 -13.17
C HIS A 297 24.34 -11.36 -12.61
N GLN A 298 25.57 -11.22 -13.11
CA GLN A 298 26.68 -12.02 -12.59
C GLN A 298 27.09 -11.56 -11.19
N GLY A 299 27.15 -12.48 -10.23
CA GLY A 299 27.59 -12.15 -8.89
C GLY A 299 28.04 -13.35 -8.08
N ILE A 300 28.33 -13.09 -6.81
CA ILE A 300 28.76 -14.09 -5.84
C ILE A 300 28.19 -13.79 -4.46
N GLY A 301 27.76 -14.82 -3.75
CA GLY A 301 27.40 -14.75 -2.33
C GLY A 301 28.54 -15.24 -1.46
N LEU A 302 28.85 -14.48 -0.41
CA LEU A 302 29.83 -14.83 0.60
C LEU A 302 29.13 -14.96 1.95
N ASP A 303 29.37 -16.04 2.68
CA ASP A 303 28.91 -16.20 4.06
C ASP A 303 30.00 -16.86 4.89
N VAL A 304 29.99 -16.64 6.21
CA VAL A 304 30.95 -17.31 7.12
C VAL A 304 30.62 -18.79 7.33
N ARG A 305 29.44 -19.23 6.91
CA ARG A 305 29.00 -20.62 7.04
C ARG A 305 28.19 -21.08 5.84
N LYS A 306 28.57 -22.23 5.27
CA LYS A 306 27.75 -22.91 4.26
C LYS A 306 26.42 -23.40 4.85
N ARG A 307 25.30 -23.11 4.15
CA ARG A 307 23.96 -23.61 4.49
C ARG A 307 23.63 -24.87 3.72
N LYS A 308 22.72 -25.71 4.25
CA LYS A 308 22.33 -26.97 3.60
C LYS A 308 21.66 -26.70 2.26
N ILE A 309 20.90 -25.61 2.21
CA ILE A 309 20.18 -25.21 1.00
C ILE A 309 21.09 -24.91 -0.19
N TRP A 310 22.37 -24.59 0.04
CA TRP A 310 23.31 -24.29 -1.03
C TRP A 310 23.51 -25.47 -1.99
N ASP A 311 23.40 -26.70 -1.49
CA ASP A 311 23.57 -27.93 -2.29
C ASP A 311 22.45 -28.14 -3.32
N PHE A 312 21.34 -27.40 -3.20
CA PHE A 312 20.22 -27.46 -4.13
C PHE A 312 20.31 -26.45 -5.28
N TYR A 313 21.21 -25.47 -5.21
CA TYR A 313 21.34 -24.48 -6.28
C TYR A 313 22.15 -25.03 -7.45
N PRO A 314 21.81 -24.65 -8.69
CA PRO A 314 22.61 -24.97 -9.87
C PRO A 314 24.01 -24.35 -9.78
N SER A 315 24.98 -24.95 -10.48
CA SER A 315 26.39 -24.58 -10.44
C SER A 315 26.71 -23.16 -10.92
N ASN A 316 25.80 -22.51 -11.63
CA ASN A 316 25.91 -21.10 -12.00
C ASN A 316 25.71 -20.16 -10.80
N THR A 317 25.10 -20.64 -9.71
CA THR A 317 24.93 -19.88 -8.46
C THR A 317 26.21 -19.98 -7.64
N LYS A 318 27.00 -18.90 -7.64
CA LYS A 318 28.30 -18.87 -6.98
C LYS A 318 28.14 -18.48 -5.51
N LEU A 319 28.34 -19.43 -4.61
CA LEU A 319 28.30 -19.24 -3.16
C LEU A 319 29.61 -19.74 -2.55
N GLN A 320 30.20 -18.97 -1.65
CA GLN A 320 31.46 -19.31 -0.99
C GLN A 320 31.38 -19.13 0.52
N GLU A 321 31.87 -20.14 1.23
CA GLU A 321 32.11 -20.09 2.67
C GLU A 321 33.46 -19.41 2.92
N LEU A 322 33.44 -18.27 3.59
CA LEU A 322 34.63 -17.58 4.04
C LEU A 322 35.12 -18.26 5.32
N LEU A 323 36.11 -19.14 5.17
CA LEU A 323 36.81 -19.72 6.31
C LEU A 323 37.49 -18.59 7.08
N SER A 324 37.07 -18.35 8.32
CA SER A 324 37.88 -17.57 9.23
C SER A 324 39.13 -18.39 9.54
N HIS A 325 40.29 -18.01 8.99
CA HIS A 325 41.56 -18.46 9.54
C HIS A 325 41.62 -17.94 10.97
N ARG A 326 41.37 -18.83 11.94
CA ARG A 326 41.67 -18.63 13.36
C ARG A 326 43.01 -19.26 13.68
#